data_AF-A0A668AGM8-F1
#
_entry.id   AF-A0A668AGM8-F1
#
_cell.length_a   1.000
_cell.length_b   1.000
_cell.length_c   1.000
_cell.angle_alpha   90.00
_cell.angle_beta   90.00
_cell.angle_gamma   90.00
#
_symmetry.space_group_name_H-M   'P 1'
#
loop_
_entity.id
_entity.type
_entity.pdbx_description
1 polymer ?
#
loop_
_entity_poly.entity_id
_entity_poly.type
_entity_poly.pdbx_seq_one_letter_code
_entity_poly.pdbx_strand_id
1 'polypeptide(L)'
;EVREHLKTPIFDNWQWEEAEMMVLLQVMYTDLDFLMVFHIELEVLQNFLFEVYCHYNNIPFHNFQHCFCVTQMMYGLIWLTDLRNKLERIDLFIMLTSALCHDLDHPGYNNVYQINAQTDLALRYNDISPLENHHCAIAFGILSKVSLMLINVLILRCILATDMARHNEILNKFKVTLPVFDFKNKEHKEVLMKIMVKVSDISNEARPMAVAEPWLDCLLQEFFNQSDTEKLKGLPVTPFMDRDKVSKPSSQTNFIRFVLLPLFTELTKLFPCLEQHILEPVRRALEYYSNMEKATQEEAGATKS
;
A
#
# COMPACT_ATOMS: atom_id res chain seq x y z
N GLU A 1 19.04 -17.04 4.35
CA GLU A 1 19.09 -16.15 3.17
C GLU A 1 17.75 -15.49 2.89
N VAL A 2 16.71 -16.25 2.51
CA VAL A 2 15.34 -15.71 2.25
C VAL A 2 14.79 -14.85 3.39
N ARG A 3 14.89 -15.31 4.65
CA ARG A 3 14.40 -14.55 5.82
C ARG A 3 15.05 -13.18 5.99
N GLU A 4 16.35 -13.07 5.72
CA GLU A 4 17.05 -11.78 5.79
C GLU A 4 16.70 -10.91 4.59
N HIS A 5 16.54 -11.50 3.41
CA HIS A 5 16.10 -10.78 2.22
C HIS A 5 14.67 -10.23 2.38
N LEU A 6 13.78 -10.96 3.07
CA LEU A 6 12.41 -10.53 3.38
C LEU A 6 12.37 -9.24 4.21
N LYS A 7 13.45 -8.93 4.94
CA LYS A 7 13.57 -7.69 5.73
C LYS A 7 14.01 -6.49 4.89
N THR A 8 14.15 -6.63 3.58
CA THR A 8 14.67 -5.59 2.69
C THR A 8 13.65 -5.15 1.64
N PRO A 9 13.64 -3.87 1.24
CA PRO A 9 12.79 -3.35 0.15
C PRO A 9 13.11 -3.95 -1.24
N ILE A 10 14.24 -4.64 -1.38
CA ILE A 10 14.69 -5.23 -2.65
C ILE A 10 14.14 -6.64 -2.91
N PHE A 11 13.30 -7.16 -2.01
CA PHE A 11 12.67 -8.46 -2.16
C PHE A 11 11.84 -8.52 -3.46
N ASP A 12 12.13 -9.51 -4.29
CA ASP A 12 11.43 -9.77 -5.55
C ASP A 12 10.21 -10.67 -5.30
N ASN A 13 9.01 -10.09 -5.37
CA ASN A 13 7.75 -10.81 -5.17
C ASN A 13 7.36 -11.70 -6.36
N TRP A 14 7.92 -11.50 -7.54
CA TRP A 14 7.51 -12.23 -8.76
C TRP A 14 8.06 -13.66 -8.81
N GLN A 15 9.04 -13.98 -7.95
CA GLN A 15 9.66 -15.31 -7.87
C GLN A 15 8.88 -16.31 -7.01
N TRP A 16 7.79 -15.89 -6.39
CA TRP A 16 7.08 -16.68 -5.38
C TRP A 16 5.65 -16.95 -5.80
N GLU A 17 5.20 -18.17 -5.59
CA GLU A 17 3.78 -18.53 -5.73
C GLU A 17 2.99 -18.07 -4.49
N GLU A 18 1.67 -17.93 -4.62
CA GLU A 18 0.80 -17.49 -3.53
C GLU A 18 0.90 -18.39 -2.29
N ALA A 19 1.05 -19.70 -2.49
CA ALA A 19 1.26 -20.68 -1.41
C ALA A 19 2.56 -20.42 -0.64
N GLU A 20 3.62 -19.97 -1.33
CA GLU A 20 4.89 -19.62 -0.68
C GLU A 20 4.81 -18.27 0.01
N MET A 21 4.13 -17.28 -0.59
CA MET A 21 3.85 -15.98 0.04
C MET A 21 3.12 -16.15 1.37
N MET A 22 2.15 -17.06 1.45
CA MET A 22 1.44 -17.41 2.69
C MET A 22 2.39 -17.90 3.79
N VAL A 23 3.37 -18.74 3.44
CA VAL A 23 4.41 -19.19 4.39
C VAL A 23 5.29 -18.02 4.82
N LEU A 24 5.65 -17.14 3.90
CA LEU A 24 6.45 -15.95 4.20
C LEU A 24 5.71 -14.97 5.12
N LEU A 25 4.41 -14.77 4.94
CA LEU A 25 3.57 -13.99 5.86
C LEU A 25 3.58 -14.59 7.27
N GLN A 26 3.41 -15.91 7.39
CA GLN A 26 3.51 -16.60 8.69
C GLN A 26 4.88 -16.38 9.35
N VAL A 27 5.96 -16.40 8.55
CA VAL A 27 7.31 -16.10 9.04
C VAL A 27 7.40 -14.69 9.60
N MET A 28 6.81 -13.67 8.94
CA MET A 28 6.85 -12.29 9.45
C MET A 28 6.19 -12.16 10.84
N TYR A 29 5.03 -12.78 11.05
CA TYR A 29 4.33 -12.76 12.34
C TYR A 29 5.10 -13.51 13.42
N THR A 30 5.75 -14.63 13.06
CA THR A 30 6.57 -15.42 13.98
C THR A 30 7.84 -14.67 14.38
N ASP A 31 8.53 -14.07 13.41
CA ASP A 31 9.82 -13.38 13.60
C ASP A 31 9.68 -12.03 14.35
N LEU A 32 8.47 -11.47 14.41
CA LEU A 32 8.12 -10.33 15.26
C LEU A 32 7.57 -10.72 16.64
N ASP A 33 7.66 -12.01 16.99
CA ASP A 33 7.24 -12.60 18.27
C ASP A 33 5.74 -12.46 18.60
N PHE A 34 4.89 -12.20 17.60
CA PHE A 34 3.46 -11.93 17.85
C PHE A 34 2.74 -13.14 18.45
N LEU A 35 3.05 -14.35 18.01
CA LEU A 35 2.44 -15.58 18.53
C LEU A 35 2.71 -15.75 20.02
N MET A 36 3.97 -15.51 20.44
CA MET A 36 4.37 -15.62 21.84
C MET A 36 3.74 -14.51 22.69
N VAL A 37 3.86 -13.26 22.24
CA VAL A 37 3.44 -12.08 23.02
C VAL A 37 1.92 -12.01 23.20
N PHE A 38 1.18 -12.43 22.19
CA PHE A 38 -0.28 -12.35 22.19
C PHE A 38 -0.97 -13.70 22.38
N HIS A 39 -0.19 -14.76 22.66
CA HIS A 39 -0.70 -16.12 22.84
C HIS A 39 -1.55 -16.60 21.65
N ILE A 40 -1.10 -16.28 20.42
CA ILE A 40 -1.77 -16.72 19.19
C ILE A 40 -1.24 -18.10 18.83
N GLU A 41 -2.13 -19.09 18.82
CA GLU A 41 -1.80 -20.43 18.33
C GLU A 41 -1.48 -20.40 16.83
N LEU A 42 -0.53 -21.23 16.40
CA LEU A 42 -0.08 -21.25 15.00
C LEU A 42 -1.24 -21.53 14.03
N GLU A 43 -2.15 -22.44 14.39
CA GLU A 43 -3.32 -22.77 13.59
C GLU A 43 -4.28 -21.58 13.45
N VAL A 44 -4.44 -20.77 14.50
CA VAL A 44 -5.25 -19.55 14.45
C VAL A 44 -4.65 -18.54 13.47
N LEU A 45 -3.33 -18.37 13.48
CA LEU A 45 -2.65 -17.52 12.49
C LEU A 45 -2.81 -18.07 11.07
N GLN A 46 -2.64 -19.37 10.87
CA GLN A 46 -2.78 -19.99 9.55
C GLN A 46 -4.20 -19.81 8.99
N ASN A 47 -5.22 -20.03 9.81
CA ASN A 47 -6.62 -19.79 9.44
C ASN A 47 -6.89 -18.31 9.15
N PHE A 48 -6.31 -17.39 9.94
CA PHE A 48 -6.41 -15.96 9.69
C PHE A 48 -5.82 -15.57 8.32
N LEU A 49 -4.59 -15.99 8.03
CA LEU A 49 -3.94 -15.71 6.75
C LEU A 49 -4.74 -16.32 5.58
N PHE A 50 -5.30 -17.52 5.77
CA PHE A 50 -6.08 -18.20 4.73
C PHE A 50 -7.40 -17.47 4.45
N GLU A 51 -8.11 -17.04 5.48
CA GLU A 51 -9.31 -16.22 5.32
C GLU A 51 -8.99 -14.90 4.61
N VAL A 52 -7.88 -14.22 4.97
CA VAL A 52 -7.43 -13.01 4.25
C VAL A 52 -7.20 -13.31 2.77
N TYR A 53 -6.44 -14.37 2.46
CA TYR A 53 -6.16 -14.80 1.08
C TYR A 53 -7.46 -15.01 0.28
N CYS A 54 -8.43 -15.74 0.85
CA CYS A 54 -9.70 -16.02 0.19
C CYS A 54 -10.57 -14.78 -0.10
N HIS A 55 -10.29 -13.66 0.56
CA HIS A 55 -11.03 -12.40 0.36
C HIS A 55 -10.27 -11.39 -0.51
N TYR A 56 -9.12 -11.73 -1.07
CA TYR A 56 -8.50 -10.94 -2.13
C TYR A 56 -9.01 -11.40 -3.50
N ASN A 57 -9.53 -10.45 -4.29
CA ASN A 57 -10.05 -10.73 -5.62
C ASN A 57 -8.90 -10.91 -6.63
N ASN A 58 -9.13 -11.75 -7.64
CA ASN A 58 -8.20 -11.91 -8.76
C ASN A 58 -8.40 -10.78 -9.79
N ILE A 59 -7.84 -9.62 -9.49
CA ILE A 59 -7.85 -8.42 -10.33
C ILE A 59 -6.42 -7.96 -10.65
N PRO A 60 -6.21 -7.11 -11.68
CA PRO A 60 -4.87 -6.83 -12.18
C PRO A 60 -3.90 -6.27 -11.13
N PHE A 61 -4.32 -5.31 -10.29
CA PHE A 61 -3.45 -4.65 -9.33
C PHE A 61 -3.81 -4.97 -7.87
N HIS A 62 -5.02 -4.64 -7.40
CA HIS A 62 -5.39 -4.76 -5.97
C HIS A 62 -5.73 -6.21 -5.58
N ASN A 63 -4.78 -7.12 -5.74
CA ASN A 63 -4.88 -8.56 -5.51
C ASN A 63 -4.01 -9.03 -4.32
N PHE A 64 -3.97 -10.34 -4.08
CA PHE A 64 -3.20 -10.92 -2.97
C PHE A 64 -1.69 -10.68 -3.09
N GLN A 65 -1.15 -10.60 -4.30
CA GLN A 65 0.26 -10.31 -4.50
C GLN A 65 0.59 -8.85 -4.12
N HIS A 66 -0.33 -7.90 -4.35
CA HIS A 66 -0.19 -6.52 -3.88
C HIS A 66 -0.24 -6.48 -2.35
N CYS A 67 -1.22 -7.14 -1.73
CA CYS A 67 -1.29 -7.33 -0.29
C CYS A 67 0.03 -7.83 0.32
N PHE A 68 0.62 -8.85 -0.30
CA PHE A 68 1.92 -9.38 0.10
C PHE A 68 3.02 -8.32 -0.01
N CYS A 69 3.12 -7.59 -1.13
CA CYS A 69 4.10 -6.53 -1.32
C CYS A 69 4.02 -5.43 -0.26
N VAL A 70 2.80 -5.00 0.10
CA VAL A 70 2.57 -3.98 1.13
C VAL A 70 2.95 -4.50 2.50
N THR A 71 2.56 -5.73 2.83
CA THR A 71 2.92 -6.38 4.11
C THR A 71 4.43 -6.61 4.23
N GLN A 72 5.08 -7.05 3.15
CA GLN A 72 6.52 -7.28 3.09
C GLN A 72 7.29 -5.96 3.20
N MET A 73 6.83 -4.89 2.55
CA MET A 73 7.44 -3.57 2.70
C MET A 73 7.33 -3.08 4.15
N MET A 74 6.14 -3.19 4.76
CA MET A 74 5.92 -2.85 6.17
C MET A 74 6.89 -3.60 7.09
N TYR A 75 7.01 -4.92 6.91
CA TYR A 75 7.95 -5.75 7.65
C TYR A 75 9.39 -5.26 7.45
N GLY A 76 9.84 -5.02 6.21
CA GLY A 76 11.18 -4.49 5.94
C GLY A 76 11.44 -3.14 6.60
N LEU A 77 10.46 -2.22 6.53
CA LEU A 77 10.56 -0.91 7.19
C LEU A 77 10.67 -1.04 8.71
N ILE A 78 9.91 -1.94 9.35
CA ILE A 78 10.01 -2.22 10.80
C ILE A 78 11.44 -2.59 11.20
N TRP A 79 12.13 -3.40 10.38
CA TRP A 79 13.52 -3.80 10.62
C TRP A 79 14.52 -2.69 10.34
N LEU A 80 14.44 -2.04 9.17
CA LEU A 80 15.37 -0.98 8.76
C LEU A 80 15.36 0.23 9.71
N THR A 81 14.19 0.54 10.26
CA THR A 81 14.00 1.68 11.17
C THR A 81 14.14 1.31 12.64
N ASP A 82 14.40 0.04 12.96
CA ASP A 82 14.46 -0.49 14.32
C ASP A 82 13.22 -0.18 15.17
N LEU A 83 12.03 -0.17 14.56
CA LEU A 83 10.78 0.11 15.27
C LEU A 83 10.46 -0.95 16.33
N ARG A 84 11.03 -2.15 16.19
CA ARG A 84 10.91 -3.24 17.18
C ARG A 84 11.40 -2.84 18.58
N ASN A 85 12.32 -1.90 18.67
CA ASN A 85 12.84 -1.37 19.93
C ASN A 85 12.26 0.01 20.31
N LYS A 86 11.43 0.60 19.45
CA LYS A 86 10.87 1.96 19.62
C LYS A 86 9.36 1.97 19.86
N LEU A 87 8.66 0.93 19.39
CA LEU A 87 7.21 0.78 19.52
C LEU A 87 6.84 -0.44 20.36
N GLU A 88 5.62 -0.42 20.89
CA GLU A 88 5.08 -1.57 21.60
C GLU A 88 4.73 -2.67 20.58
N ARG A 89 4.78 -3.93 21.01
CA ARG A 89 4.47 -5.07 20.13
C ARG A 89 3.08 -4.94 19.50
N ILE A 90 2.12 -4.35 20.23
CA ILE A 90 0.77 -4.13 19.73
C ILE A 90 0.74 -3.13 18.57
N ASP A 91 1.57 -2.09 18.60
CA ASP A 91 1.65 -1.11 17.50
C ASP A 91 2.17 -1.79 16.22
N LEU A 92 3.21 -2.64 16.36
CA LEU A 92 3.78 -3.39 15.24
C LEU A 92 2.78 -4.41 14.66
N PHE A 93 2.03 -5.09 15.54
CA PHE A 93 0.96 -5.99 15.13
C PHE A 93 -0.12 -5.25 14.35
N ILE A 94 -0.56 -4.09 14.83
CA ILE A 94 -1.54 -3.25 14.14
C ILE A 94 -1.01 -2.82 12.77
N MET A 95 0.25 -2.37 12.68
CA MET A 95 0.85 -1.94 11.41
C MET A 95 0.89 -3.06 10.38
N LEU A 96 1.38 -4.25 10.76
CA LEU A 96 1.50 -5.39 9.85
C LEU A 96 0.12 -5.96 9.47
N THR A 97 -0.81 -6.04 10.42
CA THR A 97 -2.18 -6.51 10.17
C THR A 97 -2.97 -5.52 9.29
N SER A 98 -2.75 -4.22 9.48
CA SER A 98 -3.38 -3.20 8.61
C SER A 98 -2.85 -3.30 7.18
N ALA A 99 -1.53 -3.45 7.00
CA ALA A 99 -0.93 -3.69 5.69
C ALA A 99 -1.49 -4.94 5.01
N LEU A 100 -1.68 -6.02 5.76
CA LEU A 100 -2.25 -7.28 5.26
C LEU A 100 -3.72 -7.16 4.84
N CYS A 101 -4.50 -6.33 5.53
CA CYS A 101 -5.95 -6.27 5.36
C CYS A 101 -6.45 -5.06 4.55
N HIS A 102 -5.57 -4.16 4.11
CA HIS A 102 -5.98 -2.81 3.68
C HIS A 102 -6.88 -2.78 2.43
N ASP A 103 -6.82 -3.81 1.58
CA ASP A 103 -7.49 -3.88 0.27
C ASP A 103 -8.40 -5.11 0.12
N LEU A 104 -8.83 -5.70 1.25
CA LEU A 104 -9.68 -6.88 1.26
C LEU A 104 -10.97 -6.66 0.46
N ASP A 105 -11.27 -7.56 -0.48
CA ASP A 105 -12.44 -7.52 -1.35
C ASP A 105 -12.50 -6.25 -2.25
N HIS A 106 -11.34 -5.75 -2.70
CA HIS A 106 -11.29 -4.66 -3.67
C HIS A 106 -11.93 -5.07 -5.02
N PRO A 107 -12.88 -4.28 -5.58
CA PRO A 107 -13.66 -4.68 -6.75
C PRO A 107 -12.99 -4.38 -8.09
N GLY A 108 -11.82 -3.73 -8.07
CA GLY A 108 -11.11 -3.28 -9.28
C GLY A 108 -11.53 -1.90 -9.79
N TYR A 109 -12.32 -1.16 -9.00
CA TYR A 109 -12.82 0.17 -9.32
C TYR A 109 -12.73 1.06 -8.10
N ASN A 110 -12.12 2.23 -8.23
CA ASN A 110 -11.83 3.13 -7.11
C ASN A 110 -13.08 3.82 -6.52
N ASN A 111 -12.91 4.56 -5.42
CA ASN A 111 -13.98 5.31 -4.75
C ASN A 111 -14.74 6.27 -5.70
N VAL A 112 -14.05 6.92 -6.65
CA VAL A 112 -14.69 7.84 -7.63
C VAL A 112 -15.72 7.09 -8.48
N TYR A 113 -15.38 5.88 -8.94
CA TYR A 113 -16.32 5.03 -9.64
C TYR A 113 -17.49 4.63 -8.74
N GLN A 114 -17.20 4.16 -7.52
CA GLN A 114 -18.25 3.70 -6.58
C GLN A 114 -19.33 4.77 -6.39
N ILE A 115 -18.91 6.02 -6.18
CA ILE A 115 -19.76 7.20 -5.97
C ILE A 115 -20.52 7.57 -7.26
N ASN A 116 -19.80 7.75 -8.37
CA ASN A 116 -20.43 8.16 -9.64
C ASN A 116 -21.45 7.13 -10.15
N ALA A 117 -21.17 5.84 -9.95
CA ALA A 117 -22.04 4.75 -10.34
C ALA A 117 -23.14 4.43 -9.30
N GLN A 118 -23.16 5.13 -8.15
CA GLN A 118 -24.12 4.92 -7.05
C GLN A 118 -24.23 3.45 -6.64
N THR A 119 -23.08 2.79 -6.50
CA THR A 119 -23.00 1.39 -6.11
C THR A 119 -23.51 1.16 -4.69
N ASP A 120 -23.82 -0.10 -4.35
CA ASP A 120 -24.22 -0.48 -2.99
C ASP A 120 -23.18 -0.07 -1.94
N LEU A 121 -21.89 -0.08 -2.27
CA LEU A 121 -20.83 0.37 -1.36
C LEU A 121 -20.91 1.87 -1.11
N ALA A 122 -21.04 2.68 -2.15
CA ALA A 122 -21.19 4.13 -2.03
C ALA A 122 -22.43 4.51 -1.20
N LEU A 123 -23.56 3.86 -1.48
CA LEU A 123 -24.80 4.06 -0.73
C LEU A 123 -24.66 3.62 0.74
N ARG A 124 -24.04 2.46 1.01
CA ARG A 124 -23.83 1.95 2.37
C ARG A 124 -22.96 2.87 3.21
N TYR A 125 -21.91 3.43 2.63
CA TYR A 125 -20.93 4.26 3.32
C TYR A 125 -21.11 5.76 3.11
N ASN A 126 -22.25 6.16 2.52
CA ASN A 126 -22.63 7.56 2.30
C ASN A 126 -21.53 8.38 1.62
N ASP A 127 -20.89 7.80 0.59
CA ASP A 127 -19.78 8.39 -0.18
C ASP A 127 -18.49 8.69 0.62
N ILE A 128 -18.40 8.30 1.90
CA ILE A 128 -17.23 8.54 2.76
C ILE A 128 -16.33 7.31 2.73
N SER A 129 -15.20 7.40 2.02
CA SER A 129 -14.22 6.31 1.83
C SER A 129 -14.88 4.92 1.66
N PRO A 130 -15.75 4.71 0.65
CA PRO A 130 -16.54 3.48 0.55
C PRO A 130 -15.72 2.19 0.54
N LEU A 131 -14.61 2.17 -0.19
CA LEU A 131 -13.73 1.01 -0.29
C LEU A 131 -12.99 0.74 1.01
N GLU A 132 -12.35 1.74 1.60
CA GLU A 132 -11.55 1.53 2.81
C GLU A 132 -12.43 1.15 4.02
N ASN A 133 -13.67 1.65 4.09
CA ASN A 133 -14.65 1.17 5.06
C ASN A 133 -15.05 -0.29 4.79
N HIS A 134 -15.20 -0.69 3.53
CA HIS A 134 -15.48 -2.07 3.15
C HIS A 134 -14.34 -3.01 3.52
N HIS A 135 -13.09 -2.66 3.17
CA HIS A 135 -11.89 -3.42 3.54
C HIS A 135 -11.81 -3.61 5.06
N CYS A 136 -12.08 -2.54 5.83
CA CYS A 136 -12.19 -2.62 7.29
C CYS A 136 -13.29 -3.58 7.75
N ALA A 137 -14.49 -3.52 7.17
CA ALA A 137 -15.61 -4.36 7.56
C ALA A 137 -15.28 -5.85 7.35
N ILE A 138 -14.67 -6.19 6.21
CA ILE A 138 -14.19 -7.56 5.92
C ILE A 138 -13.10 -7.97 6.91
N ALA A 139 -12.09 -7.12 7.12
CA ALA A 139 -10.98 -7.38 8.05
C ALA A 139 -11.48 -7.70 9.47
N PHE A 140 -12.38 -6.88 10.01
CA PHE A 140 -12.95 -7.08 11.34
C PHE A 140 -13.87 -8.31 11.40
N GLY A 141 -14.56 -8.62 10.30
CA GLY A 141 -15.32 -9.87 10.16
C GLY A 141 -14.42 -11.10 10.30
N ILE A 142 -13.28 -11.10 9.61
CA ILE A 142 -12.29 -12.18 9.69
C ILE A 142 -11.69 -12.27 11.11
N LEU A 143 -11.18 -11.15 11.64
CA LEU A 143 -10.56 -11.08 12.98
C LEU A 143 -11.50 -11.58 14.08
N SER A 144 -12.81 -11.29 13.97
CA SER A 144 -13.82 -11.76 14.91
C SER A 144 -14.02 -13.27 14.86
N LYS A 145 -13.97 -13.89 13.66
CA LYS A 145 -14.14 -15.35 13.50
C LYS A 145 -12.97 -16.14 14.07
N VAL A 146 -11.75 -15.67 13.86
CA VAL A 146 -10.53 -16.33 14.34
C VAL A 146 -10.25 -16.07 15.82
N SER A 147 -11.15 -15.36 16.51
CA SER A 147 -11.05 -15.02 17.93
C SER A 147 -9.72 -14.34 18.30
N LEU A 148 -9.12 -13.61 17.36
CA LEU A 148 -7.98 -12.74 17.64
C LEU A 148 -8.50 -11.61 18.53
N MET A 149 -8.29 -11.73 19.85
CA MET A 149 -8.75 -10.77 20.87
C MET A 149 -8.18 -9.35 20.71
N LEU A 150 -7.32 -9.14 19.72
CA LEU A 150 -6.64 -7.89 19.40
C LEU A 150 -7.41 -7.03 18.38
N ILE A 151 -8.75 -7.07 18.43
CA ILE A 151 -9.57 -6.13 17.66
C ILE A 151 -9.26 -4.72 18.19
N ASN A 152 -8.47 -3.97 17.43
CA ASN A 152 -8.02 -2.65 17.81
C ASN A 152 -8.52 -1.62 16.80
N VAL A 153 -9.16 -0.55 17.29
CA VAL A 153 -9.66 0.56 16.47
C VAL A 153 -8.55 1.21 15.62
N LEU A 154 -7.30 1.10 16.02
CA LEU A 154 -6.16 1.60 15.24
C LEU A 154 -5.96 0.85 13.92
N ILE A 155 -6.36 -0.42 13.81
CA ILE A 155 -6.34 -1.16 12.53
C ILE A 155 -7.27 -0.44 11.54
N LEU A 156 -8.51 -0.16 11.96
CA LEU A 156 -9.47 0.60 11.17
C LEU A 156 -8.90 1.97 10.78
N ARG A 157 -8.27 2.69 11.73
CA ARG A 157 -7.69 4.02 11.43
C ARG A 157 -6.52 3.98 10.45
N CYS A 158 -5.77 2.88 10.42
CA CYS A 158 -4.66 2.70 9.49
C CYS A 158 -5.15 2.29 8.10
N ILE A 159 -6.15 1.41 8.00
CA ILE A 159 -6.78 1.06 6.72
C ILE A 159 -7.50 2.28 6.14
N LEU A 160 -8.32 3.01 6.91
CA LEU A 160 -8.93 4.26 6.43
C LEU A 160 -7.93 5.38 6.06
N ALA A 161 -6.65 5.22 6.39
CA ALA A 161 -5.61 6.15 6.00
C ALA A 161 -5.02 5.85 4.61
N THR A 162 -5.27 4.67 4.03
CA THR A 162 -4.82 4.34 2.66
C THR A 162 -5.57 5.17 1.63
N ASP A 163 -6.83 5.55 1.89
CA ASP A 163 -7.61 6.47 1.05
C ASP A 163 -6.79 7.70 0.64
N MET A 164 -6.52 7.79 -0.67
CA MET A 164 -5.68 8.82 -1.25
C MET A 164 -6.34 10.21 -1.23
N ALA A 165 -7.66 10.31 -1.06
CA ALA A 165 -8.34 11.59 -0.80
C ALA A 165 -7.85 12.25 0.51
N ARG A 166 -7.36 11.44 1.46
CA ARG A 166 -6.87 11.90 2.78
C ARG A 166 -5.35 12.07 2.83
N HIS A 167 -4.64 11.83 1.73
CA HIS A 167 -3.17 11.83 1.69
C HIS A 167 -2.56 13.14 2.24
N ASN A 168 -3.03 14.29 1.74
CA ASN A 168 -2.50 15.59 2.13
C ASN A 168 -2.81 15.94 3.59
N GLU A 169 -4.00 15.59 4.08
CA GLU A 169 -4.37 15.80 5.49
C GLU A 169 -3.40 15.06 6.42
N ILE A 170 -3.16 13.77 6.14
CA ILE A 170 -2.31 12.90 6.95
C ILE A 170 -0.85 13.33 6.85
N LEU A 171 -0.35 13.63 5.65
CA LEU A 171 1.03 14.09 5.45
C LEU A 171 1.28 15.43 6.15
N ASN A 172 0.35 16.37 6.08
CA ASN A 172 0.48 17.66 6.77
C ASN A 172 0.47 17.48 8.28
N LYS A 173 -0.39 16.59 8.81
CA LYS A 173 -0.37 16.25 10.24
C LYS A 173 0.99 15.69 10.66
N PHE A 174 1.57 14.78 9.87
CA PHE A 174 2.91 14.26 10.14
C PHE A 174 4.00 15.34 10.11
N LYS A 175 3.98 16.24 9.11
CA LYS A 175 4.92 17.38 9.02
C LYS A 175 4.88 18.26 10.26
N VAL A 176 3.69 18.52 10.80
CA VAL A 176 3.52 19.33 12.02
C VAL A 176 4.01 18.56 13.26
N THR A 177 3.82 17.24 13.30
CA THR A 177 4.27 16.40 14.41
C THR A 177 5.79 16.17 14.42
N LEU A 178 6.44 16.10 13.24
CA LEU A 178 7.84 15.73 13.07
C LEU A 178 8.84 16.48 13.99
N PRO A 179 8.80 17.82 14.13
CA PRO A 179 9.75 18.57 14.95
C PRO A 179 9.70 18.24 16.45
N VAL A 180 8.56 17.69 16.91
CA VAL A 180 8.29 17.38 18.32
C VAL A 180 7.97 15.90 18.52
N PHE A 181 8.35 15.05 17.55
CA PHE A 181 8.00 13.63 17.54
C PHE A 181 8.51 12.92 18.81
N ASP A 182 7.65 12.07 19.38
CA ASP A 182 7.96 11.31 20.60
C ASP A 182 7.30 9.93 20.51
N PHE A 183 8.12 8.88 20.58
CA PHE A 183 7.65 7.48 20.57
C PHE A 183 6.79 7.11 21.77
N LYS A 184 6.80 7.91 22.84
CA LYS A 184 5.91 7.71 24.00
C LYS A 184 4.54 8.38 23.83
N ASN A 185 4.42 9.32 22.90
CA ASN A 185 3.16 10.02 22.64
C ASN A 185 2.27 9.17 21.71
N LYS A 186 1.08 8.81 22.20
CA LYS A 186 0.13 7.95 21.46
C LYS A 186 -0.34 8.57 20.14
N GLU A 187 -0.56 9.88 20.09
CA GLU A 187 -0.98 10.55 18.85
C GLU A 187 0.16 10.59 17.83
N HIS A 188 1.39 10.82 18.29
CA HIS A 188 2.56 10.79 17.42
C HIS A 188 2.77 9.40 16.83
N LYS A 189 2.66 8.35 17.66
CA LYS A 189 2.68 6.95 17.22
C LYS A 189 1.60 6.67 16.17
N GLU A 190 0.35 7.06 16.41
CA GLU A 190 -0.74 6.82 15.47
C GLU A 190 -0.48 7.51 14.11
N VAL A 191 0.00 8.75 14.11
CA VAL A 191 0.35 9.45 12.87
C VAL A 191 1.49 8.72 12.14
N LEU A 192 2.52 8.28 12.86
CA LEU A 192 3.59 7.47 12.26
C LEU A 192 3.05 6.16 11.67
N MET A 193 2.20 5.43 12.38
CA MET A 193 1.63 4.17 11.90
C MET A 193 0.86 4.36 10.58
N LYS A 194 0.07 5.44 10.48
CA LYS A 194 -0.61 5.83 9.23
C LYS A 194 0.39 6.10 8.10
N ILE A 195 1.45 6.87 8.37
CA ILE A 195 2.49 7.16 7.39
C ILE A 195 3.19 5.88 6.93
N MET A 196 3.51 4.97 7.84
CA MET A 196 4.17 3.70 7.51
C MET A 196 3.29 2.81 6.63
N VAL A 197 1.99 2.72 6.91
CA VAL A 197 1.05 1.97 6.07
C VAL A 197 0.95 2.61 4.69
N LYS A 198 0.77 3.94 4.62
CA LYS A 198 0.73 4.65 3.33
C LYS A 198 2.02 4.46 2.52
N VAL A 199 3.19 4.60 3.15
CA VAL A 199 4.49 4.40 2.48
C VAL A 199 4.58 2.98 1.94
N SER A 200 4.14 1.98 2.70
CA SER A 200 4.18 0.57 2.29
C SER A 200 3.24 0.27 1.13
N ASP A 201 2.03 0.83 1.17
CA ASP A 201 0.97 0.69 0.17
C ASP A 201 1.45 1.16 -1.22
N ILE A 202 1.95 2.39 -1.30
CA ILE A 202 2.40 2.98 -2.57
C ILE A 202 3.92 2.83 -2.81
N SER A 203 4.52 1.73 -2.34
CA SER A 203 5.98 1.53 -2.31
C SER A 203 6.61 0.92 -3.56
N ASN A 204 5.83 0.57 -4.59
CA ASN A 204 6.35 -0.18 -5.74
C ASN A 204 7.59 0.47 -6.38
N GLU A 205 7.59 1.79 -6.56
CA GLU A 205 8.71 2.55 -7.14
C GLU A 205 9.95 2.68 -6.22
N ALA A 206 9.87 2.20 -4.99
CA ALA A 206 11.03 2.05 -4.11
C ALA A 206 11.77 0.72 -4.30
N ARG A 207 11.16 -0.23 -5.03
CA ARG A 207 11.74 -1.53 -5.35
C ARG A 207 12.68 -1.43 -6.56
N PRO A 208 13.54 -2.44 -6.82
CA PRO A 208 14.30 -2.52 -8.06
C PRO A 208 13.38 -2.43 -9.29
N MET A 209 13.81 -1.75 -10.35
CA MET A 209 12.98 -1.51 -11.54
C MET A 209 12.38 -2.79 -12.15
N ALA A 210 13.14 -3.89 -12.17
CA ALA A 210 12.65 -5.18 -12.66
C ALA A 210 11.46 -5.74 -11.85
N VAL A 211 11.33 -5.33 -10.58
CA VAL A 211 10.23 -5.70 -9.68
C VAL A 211 9.10 -4.67 -9.77
N ALA A 212 9.43 -3.38 -9.87
CA ALA A 212 8.47 -2.28 -9.88
C ALA A 212 7.71 -2.14 -11.21
N GLU A 213 8.40 -2.31 -12.34
CA GLU A 213 7.83 -2.02 -13.66
C GLU A 213 6.61 -2.88 -14.03
N PRO A 214 6.56 -4.20 -13.74
CA PRO A 214 5.38 -5.01 -14.01
C PRO A 214 4.14 -4.56 -13.22
N TRP A 215 4.33 -4.04 -12.00
CA TRP A 215 3.22 -3.52 -11.19
C TRP A 215 2.54 -2.31 -11.82
N LEU A 216 3.29 -1.49 -12.55
CA LEU A 216 2.74 -0.37 -13.28
C LEU A 216 1.83 -0.81 -14.42
N ASP A 217 2.21 -1.88 -15.13
CA ASP A 217 1.37 -2.43 -16.20
C ASP A 217 0.07 -3.01 -15.62
N CYS A 218 0.14 -3.70 -14.47
CA CYS A 218 -1.03 -4.13 -13.69
C CYS A 218 -1.94 -2.95 -13.30
N LEU A 219 -1.37 -1.86 -12.76
CA LEU A 219 -2.11 -0.69 -12.33
C LEU A 219 -2.83 -0.01 -13.50
N LEU A 220 -2.11 0.21 -14.60
CA LEU A 220 -2.67 0.82 -15.81
C LEU A 220 -3.77 -0.06 -16.40
N GLN A 221 -3.61 -1.39 -16.39
CA GLN A 221 -4.66 -2.30 -16.84
C GLN A 221 -5.95 -2.13 -16.04
N GLU A 222 -5.86 -2.00 -14.71
CA GLU A 222 -7.02 -1.77 -13.85
C GLU A 222 -7.65 -0.39 -14.07
N PHE A 223 -6.82 0.66 -14.18
CA PHE A 223 -7.30 2.02 -14.50
C PHE A 223 -8.00 2.08 -15.85
N PHE A 224 -7.47 1.42 -16.87
CA PHE A 224 -8.08 1.35 -18.20
C PHE A 224 -9.39 0.56 -18.20
N ASN A 225 -9.47 -0.53 -17.44
CA ASN A 225 -10.72 -1.27 -17.27
C ASN A 225 -11.82 -0.38 -16.64
N GLN A 226 -11.45 0.43 -15.64
CA GLN A 226 -12.36 1.39 -15.04
C GLN A 226 -12.81 2.46 -16.04
N SER A 227 -11.87 3.15 -16.71
CA SER A 227 -12.22 4.26 -17.60
C SER A 227 -13.02 3.80 -18.83
N ASP A 228 -12.74 2.61 -19.36
CA ASP A 228 -13.54 2.00 -20.43
C ASP A 228 -14.96 1.69 -19.94
N THR A 229 -15.10 1.19 -18.70
CA THR A 229 -16.42 0.95 -18.09
C THR A 229 -17.18 2.27 -17.84
N GLU A 230 -16.50 3.33 -17.40
CA GLU A 230 -17.08 4.67 -17.23
C GLU A 230 -17.63 5.19 -18.58
N LYS A 231 -16.84 5.10 -19.66
CA LYS A 231 -17.26 5.47 -21.03
C LYS A 231 -18.50 4.69 -21.47
N LEU A 232 -18.51 3.36 -21.29
CA LEU A 232 -19.62 2.50 -21.68
C LEU A 232 -20.93 2.81 -20.92
N LYS A 233 -20.82 3.17 -19.63
CA LYS A 233 -21.97 3.51 -18.79
C LYS A 233 -22.39 4.98 -18.88
N GLY A 234 -21.68 5.80 -19.67
CA GLY A 234 -21.94 7.25 -19.75
C GLY A 234 -21.63 8.00 -18.45
N LEU A 235 -20.73 7.46 -17.62
CA LEU A 235 -20.27 8.10 -16.38
C LEU A 235 -19.12 9.10 -16.67
N PRO A 236 -18.86 10.05 -15.77
CA PRO A 236 -17.66 10.89 -15.86
C PRO A 236 -16.39 10.04 -15.86
N VAL A 237 -15.56 10.19 -16.89
CA VAL A 237 -14.30 9.44 -17.02
C VAL A 237 -13.22 10.10 -16.17
N THR A 238 -12.53 9.29 -15.36
CA THR A 238 -11.41 9.77 -14.53
C THR A 238 -10.21 10.12 -15.42
N PRO A 239 -9.75 11.39 -15.49
CA PRO A 239 -8.81 11.84 -16.53
C PRO A 239 -7.46 11.13 -16.55
N PHE A 240 -6.90 10.80 -15.38
CA PHE A 240 -5.61 10.13 -15.24
C PHE A 240 -5.70 8.60 -15.39
N MET A 241 -6.89 8.08 -15.71
CA MET A 241 -7.14 6.66 -15.99
C MET A 241 -7.51 6.44 -17.47
N ASP A 242 -7.60 7.49 -18.27
CA ASP A 242 -8.04 7.40 -19.66
C ASP A 242 -6.90 6.91 -20.56
N ARG A 243 -7.05 5.70 -21.14
CA ARG A 243 -6.07 5.10 -22.05
C ARG A 243 -5.72 5.95 -23.27
N ASP A 244 -6.61 6.85 -23.67
CA ASP A 244 -6.37 7.74 -24.81
C ASP A 244 -5.47 8.93 -24.44
N LYS A 245 -5.24 9.18 -23.14
CA LYS A 245 -4.53 10.37 -22.63
C LYS A 245 -3.33 10.04 -21.75
N VAL A 246 -3.28 8.83 -21.19
CA VAL A 246 -2.28 8.45 -20.19
C VAL A 246 -1.20 7.61 -20.83
N SER A 247 0.05 8.06 -20.69
CA SER A 247 1.23 7.27 -20.98
C SER A 247 1.85 6.75 -19.68
N LYS A 248 2.53 5.59 -19.76
CA LYS A 248 3.32 5.01 -18.67
C LYS A 248 4.25 6.06 -18.01
N PRO A 249 5.10 6.80 -18.76
CA PRO A 249 5.99 7.78 -18.15
C PRO A 249 5.25 8.97 -17.53
N SER A 250 4.23 9.54 -18.20
CA SER A 250 3.50 10.70 -17.67
C SER A 250 2.71 10.38 -16.39
N SER A 251 2.22 9.14 -16.26
CA SER A 251 1.56 8.66 -15.04
C SER A 251 2.54 8.67 -13.86
N GLN A 252 3.71 8.03 -14.04
CA GLN A 252 4.68 7.88 -12.97
C GLN A 252 5.44 9.15 -12.62
N THR A 253 5.83 9.97 -13.59
CA THR A 253 6.57 11.22 -13.28
C THR A 253 5.76 12.13 -12.36
N ASN A 254 4.45 12.23 -12.60
CA ASN A 254 3.55 13.02 -11.76
C ASN A 254 3.33 12.36 -10.39
N PHE A 255 3.02 11.06 -10.35
CA PHE A 255 2.77 10.36 -9.10
C PHE A 255 4.01 10.36 -8.19
N ILE A 256 5.18 10.04 -8.74
CA ILE A 256 6.43 10.04 -7.97
C ILE A 256 6.76 11.46 -7.46
N ARG A 257 6.66 12.48 -8.31
CA ARG A 257 7.04 13.86 -7.95
C ARG A 257 6.12 14.47 -6.91
N PHE A 258 4.81 14.26 -7.03
CA PHE A 258 3.82 14.97 -6.21
C PHE A 258 3.25 14.15 -5.06
N VAL A 259 3.42 12.82 -5.07
CA VAL A 259 2.91 11.93 -4.02
C VAL A 259 4.06 11.21 -3.29
N LEU A 260 4.88 10.43 -4.01
CA LEU A 260 5.90 9.60 -3.36
C LEU A 260 7.01 10.42 -2.73
N LEU A 261 7.66 11.31 -3.49
CA LEU A 261 8.79 12.08 -2.99
C LEU A 261 8.45 12.90 -1.74
N PRO A 262 7.32 13.65 -1.69
CA PRO A 262 6.95 14.36 -0.46
C PRO A 262 6.76 13.43 0.73
N LEU A 263 6.04 12.32 0.57
CA LEU A 263 5.77 11.38 1.65
C LEU A 263 7.06 10.72 2.17
N PHE A 264 7.88 10.20 1.26
CA PHE A 264 9.09 9.47 1.58
C PHE A 264 10.14 10.41 2.18
N THR A 265 10.29 11.63 1.65
CA THR A 265 11.21 12.64 2.20
C THR A 265 10.86 13.03 3.62
N GLU A 266 9.57 13.20 3.96
CA GLU A 266 9.20 13.48 5.35
C GLU A 266 9.50 12.29 6.27
N LEU A 267 9.31 11.06 5.81
CA LEU A 267 9.65 9.88 6.60
C LEU A 267 11.17 9.76 6.83
N THR A 268 12.01 10.07 5.83
CA THR A 268 13.48 10.00 5.98
C THR A 268 14.03 11.03 6.95
N LYS A 269 13.33 12.14 7.22
CA LYS A 269 13.70 13.08 8.29
C LYS A 269 13.64 12.42 9.67
N LEU A 270 12.68 11.52 9.90
CA LEU A 270 12.59 10.75 11.14
C LEU A 270 13.49 9.51 11.14
N PHE A 271 13.67 8.89 9.97
CA PHE A 271 14.54 7.72 9.78
C PHE A 271 15.54 7.91 8.63
N PRO A 272 16.68 8.59 8.88
CA PRO A 272 17.67 8.86 7.82
C PRO A 272 18.24 7.61 7.15
N CYS A 273 18.19 6.45 7.81
CA CYS A 273 18.60 5.17 7.21
C CYS A 273 17.79 4.82 5.95
N LEU A 274 16.54 5.30 5.84
CA LEU A 274 15.66 5.02 4.70
C LEU A 274 16.06 5.76 3.42
N GLU A 275 16.94 6.77 3.49
CA GLU A 275 17.39 7.53 2.32
C GLU A 275 17.89 6.59 1.20
N GLN A 276 18.83 5.70 1.55
CA GLN A 276 19.46 4.77 0.59
C GLN A 276 18.54 3.62 0.19
N HIS A 277 17.59 3.26 1.05
CA HIS A 277 16.79 2.05 0.89
C HIS A 277 15.47 2.26 0.15
N ILE A 278 14.86 3.45 0.25
CA ILE A 278 13.58 3.75 -0.41
C ILE A 278 13.56 5.09 -1.14
N LEU A 279 14.23 6.15 -0.64
CA LEU A 279 14.13 7.47 -1.26
C LEU A 279 15.00 7.61 -2.52
N GLU A 280 16.25 7.15 -2.46
CA GLU A 280 17.14 7.11 -3.64
C GLU A 280 16.60 6.21 -4.77
N PRO A 281 16.09 4.99 -4.50
CA PRO A 281 15.34 4.23 -5.50
C PRO A 281 14.21 5.02 -6.17
N VAL A 282 13.36 5.70 -5.40
CA VAL A 282 12.26 6.51 -5.94
C VAL A 282 12.77 7.69 -6.78
N ARG A 283 13.89 8.33 -6.39
CA ARG A 283 14.54 9.38 -7.21
C ARG A 283 15.04 8.83 -8.55
N ARG A 284 15.64 7.63 -8.55
CA ARG A 284 16.08 6.95 -9.77
C ARG A 284 14.91 6.55 -10.67
N ALA A 285 13.80 6.07 -10.08
CA ALA A 285 12.57 5.80 -10.83
C ALA A 285 12.04 7.07 -11.51
N LEU A 286 12.03 8.21 -10.81
CA LEU A 286 11.64 9.49 -11.40
C LEU A 286 12.53 9.88 -12.58
N GLU A 287 13.85 9.73 -12.45
CA GLU A 287 14.80 10.01 -13.53
C GLU A 287 14.55 9.09 -14.73
N TYR A 288 14.38 7.79 -14.50
CA TYR A 288 14.06 6.80 -15.52
C TYR A 288 12.81 7.18 -16.32
N TYR A 289 11.67 7.41 -15.65
CA TYR A 289 10.44 7.79 -16.35
C TYR A 289 10.51 9.18 -17.00
N SER A 290 11.25 10.13 -16.40
CA SER A 290 11.46 11.45 -17.02
C SER A 290 12.27 11.35 -18.32
N ASN A 291 13.24 10.43 -18.38
CA ASN A 291 14.03 10.20 -19.59
C ASN A 291 13.20 9.48 -20.67
N MET A 292 12.34 8.52 -20.28
CA MET A 292 11.38 7.90 -21.19
C MET A 292 10.39 8.91 -21.77
N GLU A 293 9.90 9.84 -20.95
CA GLU A 293 8.97 10.90 -21.38
C GLU A 293 9.60 11.80 -22.45
N LYS A 294 10.85 12.23 -22.22
CA LYS A 294 11.61 13.04 -23.18
C LYS A 294 11.84 12.30 -24.50
N ALA A 295 12.28 11.04 -24.44
CA ALA A 295 12.51 10.23 -25.64
C ALA A 295 11.22 10.09 -26.47
N THR A 296 10.08 9.85 -25.82
CA THR A 296 8.77 9.75 -26.49
C THR A 296 8.36 11.06 -27.17
N GLN A 297 8.64 12.20 -26.52
CA GLN A 297 8.35 13.53 -27.08
C GLN A 297 9.26 13.87 -28.26
N GLU A 298 10.54 13.50 -28.20
CA GLU A 298 11.51 13.68 -29.28
C GLU A 298 11.13 12.86 -30.51
N GLU A 299 10.74 11.59 -30.35
CA GLU A 299 10.28 10.73 -31.44
C GLU A 299 9.00 11.26 -32.10
N ALA A 300 8.03 11.72 -31.29
CA ALA A 300 6.79 12.32 -31.79
C ALA A 300 7.01 13.68 -32.48
N GLY A 301 8.06 14.41 -32.10
CA GLY A 301 8.49 15.65 -32.76
C GLY A 301 9.17 15.37 -34.10
N ALA A 302 10.04 14.36 -34.15
CA ALA A 302 10.76 13.95 -35.37
C ALA A 302 9.85 13.33 -36.43
N THR A 303 8.72 12.71 -36.06
CA THR A 303 7.74 12.18 -37.03
C THR A 303 6.82 13.26 -37.61
N LYS A 304 6.78 14.47 -37.02
CA LYS A 304 5.97 15.61 -37.48
C LYS A 304 6.75 16.63 -38.31
N SER A 305 8.07 16.51 -38.37
CA SER A 305 8.99 17.31 -39.20
C SER A 305 9.33 16.60 -40.51
#